data_AF-A0A936C8Y4-F1
#
_entry.id   AF-A0A936C8Y4-F1
#
_cell.length_a   1.000
_cell.length_b   1.000
_cell.length_c   1.000
_cell.angle_alpha   90.00
_cell.angle_beta   90.00
_cell.angle_gamma   90.00
#
_symmetry.space_group_name_H-M   'P 1'
#
loop_
_entity.id
_entity.type
_entity.pdbx_description
1 polymer ?
#
loop_
_entity_poly.entity_id
_entity_poly.type
_entity_poly.pdbx_seq_one_letter_code
_entity_poly.pdbx_strand_id
1 'polypeptide(L)'
;MPFAYYDRLTPARRRIYDRSDALTELPIPAGDDLRPLAEALFQSLAQDRETAVQRDCQRLLDALTLRFGVPSLRARCSPSVRAATGASCTGCIARKRKDAAPSWNCG
;
A
#
# COMPACT_ATOMS: atom_id res chain seq x y z
N MET A 1 -13.51 -2.34 -9.85
CA MET A 1 -12.20 -1.65 -9.75
C MET A 1 -12.30 -0.10 -9.69
N PRO A 2 -12.12 0.54 -8.50
CA PRO A 2 -12.26 1.99 -8.29
C PRO A 2 -10.96 2.79 -8.54
N PHE A 3 -10.30 2.63 -9.70
CA PHE A 3 -9.07 3.34 -10.03
C PHE A 3 -9.20 4.14 -11.32
N ALA A 4 -8.92 5.46 -11.30
CA ALA A 4 -9.04 6.34 -12.48
C ALA A 4 -8.11 5.95 -13.65
N TYR A 5 -7.09 5.12 -13.40
CA TYR A 5 -6.23 4.55 -14.43
C TYR A 5 -6.85 3.33 -15.13
N TYR A 6 -7.74 2.59 -14.47
CA TYR A 6 -8.41 1.40 -15.01
C TYR A 6 -9.20 1.74 -16.29
N ASP A 7 -9.87 2.89 -16.31
CA ASP A 7 -10.63 3.36 -17.48
C ASP A 7 -9.76 3.66 -18.69
N ARG A 8 -8.45 3.89 -18.50
CA ARG A 8 -7.50 4.18 -19.58
C ARG A 8 -6.83 2.92 -20.14
N LEU A 9 -7.05 1.76 -19.53
CA LEU A 9 -6.45 0.50 -19.94
C LEU A 9 -7.16 -0.10 -21.15
N THR A 10 -6.39 -0.74 -22.03
CA THR A 10 -6.94 -1.53 -23.14
C THR A 10 -7.72 -2.73 -22.61
N PRO A 11 -8.71 -3.25 -23.36
CA PRO A 11 -9.51 -4.39 -22.92
C PRO A 11 -8.67 -5.62 -22.53
N ALA A 12 -7.58 -5.88 -23.25
CA ALA A 12 -6.66 -6.97 -22.94
C ALA A 12 -5.97 -6.82 -21.57
N ARG A 13 -5.61 -5.59 -21.18
CA ARG A 13 -5.00 -5.32 -19.87
C ARG A 13 -6.04 -5.29 -18.75
N ARG A 14 -7.25 -4.79 -19.02
CA ARG A 14 -8.37 -4.82 -18.04
C ARG A 14 -8.69 -6.23 -17.56
N ARG A 15 -8.68 -7.22 -18.47
CA ARG A 15 -8.88 -8.64 -18.12
C ARG A 15 -7.95 -9.16 -17.02
N ILE A 16 -6.72 -8.65 -16.93
CA ILE A 16 -5.78 -9.04 -15.87
C ILE A 16 -6.26 -8.49 -14.52
N TYR A 17 -6.67 -7.22 -14.50
CA TYR A 17 -7.23 -6.59 -13.30
C TYR A 17 -8.56 -7.22 -12.88
N ASP A 18 -9.43 -7.58 -13.83
CA ASP A 18 -10.71 -8.26 -13.54
C ASP A 18 -10.48 -9.65 -12.94
N ARG A 19 -9.50 -10.38 -13.48
CA ARG A 19 -9.08 -11.67 -12.92
C ARG A 19 -8.53 -11.51 -11.51
N SER A 20 -7.77 -10.46 -11.23
CA SER A 20 -7.29 -10.17 -9.89
C SER A 20 -8.40 -9.72 -8.93
N ASP A 21 -9.37 -8.91 -9.38
CA ASP A 21 -10.53 -8.46 -8.59
C ASP A 21 -11.44 -9.64 -8.20
N ALA A 22 -11.51 -10.65 -9.07
CA ALA A 22 -12.25 -11.88 -8.82
C ALA A 22 -11.58 -12.79 -7.76
N LEU A 23 -10.30 -12.59 -7.42
CA LEU A 23 -9.61 -13.34 -6.38
C LEU A 23 -9.97 -12.76 -4.99
N THR A 24 -11.02 -13.31 -4.39
CA THR A 24 -11.49 -12.87 -3.05
C THR A 24 -10.65 -13.47 -1.92
N GLU A 25 -10.10 -14.67 -2.15
CA GLU A 25 -9.30 -15.40 -1.18
C GLU A 25 -8.09 -16.02 -1.88
N LEU A 26 -6.94 -15.99 -1.20
CA LEU A 26 -5.74 -16.69 -1.63
C LEU A 26 -5.26 -17.58 -0.47
N PRO A 27 -5.55 -18.89 -0.51
CA PRO A 27 -5.14 -19.79 0.56
C PRO A 27 -3.61 -19.82 0.62
N ILE A 28 -3.08 -19.65 1.83
CA ILE A 28 -1.64 -19.70 2.04
C ILE A 28 -1.22 -21.18 2.02
N PRO A 29 -0.32 -21.62 1.10
CA PRO A 29 0.16 -23.00 1.04
C PRO A 29 0.78 -23.41 2.37
N ALA A 30 0.63 -24.65 2.82
CA ALA A 30 1.17 -25.12 4.12
C ALA A 30 2.68 -24.80 4.27
N GLY A 31 3.11 -24.48 5.48
CA GLY A 31 4.49 -24.11 5.79
C GLY A 31 4.62 -23.46 7.16
N ASP A 32 5.82 -22.97 7.47
CA ASP A 32 6.13 -22.35 8.75
C ASP A 32 5.19 -21.18 9.09
N ASP A 33 5.02 -20.94 10.38
CA ASP A 33 4.16 -19.88 10.88
C ASP A 33 4.70 -18.50 10.48
N LEU A 34 3.90 -17.72 9.75
CA LEU A 34 4.25 -16.36 9.34
C LEU A 34 3.92 -15.32 10.41
N ARG A 35 3.12 -15.66 11.42
CA ARG A 35 2.76 -14.78 12.54
C ARG A 35 3.98 -14.10 13.19
N PRO A 36 5.09 -14.80 13.50
CA PRO A 36 6.27 -14.14 14.08
C PRO A 36 6.90 -13.09 13.16
N LEU A 37 6.88 -13.29 11.83
CA LEU A 37 7.39 -12.31 10.87
C LEU A 37 6.48 -11.08 10.78
N ALA A 38 5.15 -11.30 10.82
CA ALA A 38 4.18 -10.22 10.84
C ALA A 38 4.28 -9.38 12.13
N GLU A 39 4.46 -10.04 13.29
CA GLU A 39 4.65 -9.37 14.57
C GLU A 39 5.94 -8.53 14.59
N ALA A 40 7.05 -9.08 14.11
CA ALA A 40 8.31 -8.34 14.00
C ALA A 40 8.16 -7.07 13.14
N LEU A 41 7.47 -7.18 12.00
CA LEU A 41 7.17 -6.05 11.14
C LEU A 41 6.27 -5.02 11.85
N PHE A 42 5.25 -5.46 12.57
CA PHE A 42 4.36 -4.59 13.34
C PHE A 42 5.14 -3.79 14.39
N GLN A 43 6.03 -4.45 15.14
CA GLN A 43 6.90 -3.77 16.12
C GLN A 43 7.86 -2.77 15.47
N SER A 44 8.45 -3.13 14.32
CA SER A 44 9.33 -2.24 13.56
C SER A 44 8.59 -1.00 13.03
N LEU A 45 7.34 -1.17 12.60
CA LEU A 45 6.46 -0.06 12.19
C LEU A 45 6.10 0.83 13.37
N ALA A 46 5.74 0.25 14.52
CA ALA A 46 5.38 1.00 15.73
C ALA A 46 6.53 1.86 16.27
N GLN A 47 7.78 1.46 15.99
CA GLN A 47 8.99 2.14 16.43
C GLN A 47 9.54 3.16 15.40
N ASP A 48 8.84 3.38 14.28
CA ASP A 48 9.27 4.26 13.18
C ASP A 48 10.70 3.95 12.66
N ARG A 49 11.11 2.67 12.73
CA ARG A 49 12.44 2.23 12.32
C ARG A 49 12.45 1.85 10.85
N GLU A 50 12.60 2.83 9.96
CA GLU A 50 12.53 2.64 8.50
C GLU A 50 13.40 1.47 7.97
N THR A 51 14.64 1.34 8.47
CA THR A 51 15.56 0.27 8.06
C THR A 51 15.10 -1.10 8.54
N ALA A 52 14.53 -1.19 9.74
CA ALA A 52 14.00 -2.43 10.31
C ALA A 52 12.73 -2.85 9.58
N VAL A 53 11.82 -1.90 9.30
CA VAL A 53 10.60 -2.11 8.51
C VAL A 53 10.94 -2.67 7.13
N GLN A 54 11.88 -2.05 6.42
CA GLN A 54 12.31 -2.50 5.10
C GLN A 54 12.85 -3.94 5.14
N ARG A 55 13.65 -4.27 6.16
CA ARG A 55 14.24 -5.61 6.32
C ARG A 55 13.17 -6.65 6.66
N ASP A 56 12.30 -6.36 7.61
CA ASP A 56 11.28 -7.30 8.08
C ASP A 56 10.20 -7.50 7.01
N CYS A 57 9.89 -6.47 6.22
CA CYS A 57 9.04 -6.58 5.03
C CYS A 57 9.67 -7.47 3.95
N GLN A 58 10.97 -7.31 3.68
CA GLN A 58 11.68 -8.18 2.74
C GLN A 58 11.64 -9.65 3.20
N ARG A 59 11.89 -9.93 4.49
CA ARG A 59 11.83 -11.28 5.05
C ARG A 59 10.44 -11.91 4.91
N LEU A 60 9.39 -11.14 5.16
CA LEU A 60 8.01 -11.61 4.98
C LEU A 60 7.72 -11.94 3.50
N LEU A 61 8.15 -11.08 2.58
CA LEU A 61 7.99 -11.33 1.13
C LEU A 61 8.79 -12.54 0.68
N ASP A 62 10.01 -12.74 1.15
CA ASP A 62 10.83 -13.90 0.80
C ASP A 62 10.16 -15.20 1.24
N ALA A 63 9.63 -15.24 2.48
CA ALA A 63 8.89 -16.39 2.99
C ALA A 63 7.60 -16.68 2.18
N LEU A 64 6.87 -15.63 1.76
CA LEU A 64 5.68 -15.77 0.93
C LEU A 64 6.03 -16.23 -0.49
N THR A 65 7.02 -15.61 -1.13
CA THR A 65 7.42 -15.96 -2.50
C THR A 65 7.94 -17.39 -2.61
N LEU A 66 8.71 -17.83 -1.60
CA LEU A 66 9.14 -19.23 -1.48
C LEU A 66 7.94 -20.19 -1.40
N ARG A 67 6.91 -19.88 -0.59
CA ARG A 67 5.72 -20.73 -0.44
C ARG A 67 4.85 -20.78 -1.69
N PHE A 68 4.68 -19.65 -2.37
CA PHE A 68 3.89 -19.58 -3.59
C PHE A 68 4.65 -20.08 -4.83
N GLY A 69 5.94 -20.43 -4.71
CA GLY A 69 6.77 -20.86 -5.84
C GLY A 69 6.96 -19.77 -6.91
N VAL A 70 6.83 -18.50 -6.51
CA VAL A 70 6.98 -17.35 -7.40
C VAL A 70 8.38 -16.77 -7.30
N PRO A 71 8.87 -16.06 -8.34
CA PRO A 71 10.16 -15.38 -8.28
C PRO A 71 10.25 -14.42 -7.09
N SER A 72 11.44 -14.31 -6.50
CA SER A 72 11.72 -13.41 -5.37
C SER A 72 11.36 -11.96 -5.73
N LEU A 73 10.60 -11.30 -4.87
CA LEU A 73 10.18 -9.91 -5.03
C LEU A 73 11.01 -9.00 -4.14
N ARG A 74 11.36 -7.80 -4.63
CA ARG A 74 12.07 -6.79 -3.85
C ARG A 74 11.08 -5.79 -3.25
N ALA A 75 11.03 -5.74 -1.92
CA ALA A 75 10.22 -4.75 -1.21
C ALA A 75 10.84 -3.36 -1.33
N ARG A 76 10.00 -2.33 -1.39
CA ARG A 76 10.39 -0.94 -1.11
C ARG A 76 9.34 -0.32 -0.21
N CYS A 77 9.73 -0.03 1.03
CA CYS A 77 8.91 0.67 1.99
C CYS A 77 9.19 2.17 1.86
N SER A 78 8.15 2.95 1.62
CA SER A 78 8.21 4.40 1.78
C SER A 78 7.74 4.76 3.19
N PRO A 79 8.34 5.77 3.84
CA PRO A 79 7.78 6.30 5.07
C PRO A 79 6.33 6.70 4.82
N SER A 80 5.46 6.41 5.79
CA SER A 80 4.09 6.90 5.76
C SER A 80 4.18 8.42 5.66
N VAL A 81 3.46 9.02 4.70
CA VAL A 81 3.22 10.46 4.74
C VAL A 81 2.47 10.67 6.05
N ARG A 82 3.16 11.12 7.10
CA ARG A 82 2.52 11.57 8.33
C ARG A 82 1.39 12.50 7.90
N ALA A 83 0.15 12.04 8.00
CA ALA A 83 -0.97 12.95 8.07
C ALA A 83 -0.63 13.83 9.27
N ALA A 84 -0.31 15.09 8.99
CA ALA A 84 0.07 16.05 10.02
C ALA A 84 -0.93 15.92 11.18
N THR A 85 -0.39 15.66 12.36
CA THR A 85 -1.13 15.49 13.60
C THR A 85 -2.05 16.70 13.79
N GLY A 86 -3.34 16.44 13.97
CA GLY A 86 -4.28 17.37 14.61
C GLY A 86 -4.84 18.48 13.73
N ALA A 87 -5.83 18.15 12.90
CA ALA A 87 -7.00 19.01 12.75
C ALA A 87 -8.19 18.14 12.30
N SER A 88 -9.09 17.88 13.23
CA SER A 88 -10.48 17.57 12.90
C SER A 88 -11.03 18.73 12.06
N CYS A 89 -11.00 18.59 10.74
CA CYS A 89 -11.89 19.27 9.82
C CYS A 89 -12.33 18.22 8.79
N THR A 90 -13.44 17.58 9.12
CA THR A 90 -14.19 16.71 8.24
C THR A 90 -14.46 17.45 6.92
N GLY A 91 -13.90 16.94 5.83
CA GLY A 91 -14.31 17.28 4.47
C GLY A 91 -13.63 18.49 3.85
N CYS A 92 -12.41 18.32 3.34
CA CYS A 92 -11.89 19.14 2.25
C CYS A 92 -10.83 18.35 1.46
N ILE A 93 -11.27 17.48 0.53
CA ILE A 93 -10.41 17.01 -0.55
C ILE A 93 -10.26 18.20 -1.52
N ALA A 94 -9.23 19.01 -1.30
CA ALA A 94 -8.90 20.14 -2.17
C ALA A 94 -8.44 19.62 -3.53
N ARG A 95 -9.37 19.62 -4.49
CA ARG A 95 -9.11 19.38 -5.90
C ARG A 95 -8.27 20.55 -6.43
N LYS A 96 -7.03 20.28 -6.83
CA LYS A 96 -6.10 21.25 -7.42
C LYS A 96 -6.72 21.82 -8.71
N ARG A 97 -7.47 22.93 -8.63
CA ARG A 97 -7.73 23.75 -9.82
C ARG A 97 -6.48 24.59 -10.06
N LYS A 98 -5.80 24.30 -11.18
CA LYS A 98 -4.94 25.26 -11.86
C LYS A 98 -5.82 26.49 -12.11
N ASP A 99 -5.30 27.67 -11.83
CA ASP A 99 -5.88 28.98 -12.19
C ASP A 99 -6.94 29.52 -11.22
N ALA A 100 -6.50 30.00 -10.06
CA ALA A 100 -7.12 31.14 -9.36
C ALA A 100 -6.13 31.71 -8.32
N ALA A 101 -5.89 33.02 -8.37
CA ALA A 101 -5.05 33.73 -7.41
C ALA A 101 -5.71 33.77 -6.01
N PRO A 102 -4.95 33.61 -4.92
CA PRO A 102 -5.51 33.72 -3.58
C PRO A 102 -5.64 35.19 -3.17
N SER A 103 -6.85 35.74 -3.20
CA SER A 103 -7.21 36.90 -2.37
C SER A 103 -7.65 36.39 -1.00
N TRP A 104 -6.92 36.78 0.04
CA TRP A 104 -7.32 36.57 1.42
C TRP A 104 -8.08 37.81 1.87
N ASN A 105 -9.34 37.65 2.27
CA ASN A 105 -10.06 38.70 3.01
C ASN A 105 -10.41 38.12 4.39
N CYS A 106 -9.86 38.71 5.44
CA CYS A 106 -10.20 38.42 6.83
C CYS A 106 -11.33 39.37 7.23
N GLY A 107 -12.45 38.81 7.64
CA GLY A 107 -13.56 39.47 8.34
C GLY A 107 -14.16 38.49 9.31
#